data_AF-A0A7C2TIF7-F1
#
_entry.id   AF-A0A7C2TIF7-F1
#
_cell.length_a   1.000
_cell.length_b   1.000
_cell.length_c   1.000
_cell.angle_alpha   90.00
_cell.angle_beta   90.00
_cell.angle_gamma   90.00
#
_symmetry.space_group_name_H-M   'P 1'
#
loop_
_entity.id
_entity.type
_entity.pdbx_description
1 polymer ?
#
loop_
_entity_poly.entity_id
_entity_poly.type
_entity_poly.pdbx_seq_one_letter_code
_entity_poly.pdbx_strand_id
1 'polypeptide(L)'
;FIKDCMFEFLICSSDGVKTGKSLSEVISELGLGYISDELELTKIVDEVISQEKKAVEEAKKNPQTINFLVGKVMQKTKGKADPTLTLNIIKKKLSS
;
A
#
# COMPACT_ATOMS: atom_id res chain seq x y z
N PHE A 1 15.76 -13.55 -1.21
CA PHE A 1 15.66 -12.24 -1.91
C PHE A 1 14.33 -12.19 -2.65
N ILE A 2 13.19 -11.71 -2.13
CA ILE A 2 12.88 -10.66 -1.14
C ILE A 2 11.58 -11.12 -0.44
N LYS A 3 11.67 -11.81 0.70
CA LYS A 3 10.53 -12.13 1.59
C LYS A 3 11.03 -12.30 3.02
N ASP A 4 11.83 -11.37 3.53
CA ASP A 4 12.44 -11.49 4.87
C ASP A 4 12.56 -10.14 5.57
N CYS A 5 11.43 -9.53 5.90
CA CYS A 5 11.36 -8.63 7.05
C CYS A 5 9.91 -8.55 7.51
N MET A 6 9.70 -8.89 8.78
CA MET A 6 8.46 -8.75 9.54
C MET A 6 7.52 -9.96 9.57
N PHE A 7 8.02 -11.16 9.84
CA PHE A 7 7.18 -12.20 10.45
C PHE A 7 8.00 -13.20 11.26
N GLU A 8 8.80 -12.68 12.20
CA GLU A 8 9.43 -13.55 13.19
C GLU A 8 9.52 -12.81 14.52
N PHE A 9 8.40 -12.76 15.22
CA PHE A 9 8.45 -12.84 16.66
C PHE A 9 7.13 -13.40 17.18
N LEU A 10 7.26 -14.45 17.98
CA LEU A 10 6.40 -14.73 19.12
C LEU A 10 5.13 -15.56 18.88
N ILE A 11 5.29 -16.87 18.69
CA ILE A 11 4.47 -17.86 19.42
C ILE A 11 5.38 -19.03 19.82
N CYS A 12 6.08 -18.87 20.95
CA CYS A 12 6.59 -20.01 21.71
C CYS A 12 5.46 -20.51 22.63
N SER A 13 5.41 -21.83 22.74
CA SER A 13 4.43 -22.68 23.41
C SER A 13 4.01 -22.28 24.83
N SER A 14 2.77 -22.66 25.15
CA SER A 14 2.20 -23.06 26.44
C SER A 14 2.58 -22.32 27.73
N ASP A 15 1.53 -22.04 28.50
CA ASP A 15 1.50 -21.66 29.92
C ASP A 15 1.59 -20.16 30.27
N GLY A 16 0.57 -19.68 31.01
CA GLY A 16 0.75 -18.56 31.93
C GLY A 16 0.02 -17.24 31.61
N VAL A 17 -1.30 -17.24 31.79
CA VAL A 17 -2.07 -16.27 32.60
C VAL A 17 -1.45 -14.87 32.89
N LYS A 18 -2.27 -13.83 32.60
CA LYS A 18 -2.29 -12.45 33.14
C LYS A 18 -1.24 -11.47 32.63
N THR A 19 -1.68 -10.59 31.74
CA THR A 19 -1.97 -9.18 32.06
C THR A 19 -2.80 -8.59 30.93
N GLY A 20 -3.93 -7.96 31.28
CA GLY A 20 -4.82 -7.31 30.34
C GLY A 20 -4.17 -6.08 29.72
N LYS A 21 -3.38 -6.29 28.67
CA LYS A 21 -3.11 -5.24 27.68
C LYS A 21 -4.29 -5.27 26.73
N SER A 22 -5.14 -4.27 26.89
CA SER A 22 -6.35 -4.05 26.13
C SER A 22 -6.07 -4.26 24.64
N LEU A 23 -6.83 -5.16 24.01
CA LEU A 23 -6.81 -5.43 22.58
C LEU A 23 -6.90 -4.13 21.74
N SER A 24 -7.47 -3.06 22.31
CA SER A 24 -7.57 -1.72 21.72
C SER A 24 -6.23 -0.99 21.49
N GLU A 25 -5.16 -1.32 22.21
CA GLU A 25 -3.87 -0.62 22.08
C GLU A 25 -3.07 -1.11 20.87
N VAL A 26 -3.18 -2.39 20.51
CA VAL A 26 -2.63 -2.94 19.25
C VAL A 26 -3.39 -2.42 18.03
N ILE A 27 -4.66 -2.02 18.20
CA ILE A 27 -5.50 -1.47 17.13
C ILE A 27 -5.15 0.01 16.85
N SER A 28 -4.59 0.74 17.83
CA SER A 28 -4.16 2.13 17.60
C SER A 28 -2.81 2.25 16.89
N GLU A 29 -1.98 1.19 16.88
CA GLU A 29 -0.81 1.10 15.97
C GLU A 29 -1.20 0.71 14.53
N LEU A 30 -2.41 0.17 14.33
CA LEU A 30 -3.08 0.06 13.02
C LEU A 30 -3.77 1.38 12.60
N GLY A 31 -3.51 2.48 13.33
CA GLY A 31 -3.85 3.85 12.96
C GLY A 31 -3.03 4.38 11.77
N LEU A 32 -2.85 3.58 10.73
CA LEU A 32 -2.37 4.02 9.43
C LEU A 32 -3.50 4.86 8.82
N GLY A 33 -3.51 6.16 9.11
CA GLY A 33 -4.45 7.12 8.56
C GLY A 33 -4.60 6.88 7.07
N TYR A 34 -5.73 6.26 6.69
CA TYR A 34 -6.03 5.91 5.32
C TYR A 34 -6.17 7.21 4.54
N ILE A 35 -5.48 7.33 3.42
CA ILE A 35 -5.75 8.43 2.49
C ILE A 35 -7.12 8.14 1.89
N SER A 36 -8.13 8.73 2.50
CA SER A 36 -9.53 8.69 2.05
C SER A 36 -9.83 9.83 1.07
N ASP A 37 -9.00 10.86 1.08
CA ASP A 37 -9.05 11.96 0.13
C ASP A 37 -8.57 11.52 -1.25
N GLU A 38 -9.53 11.25 -2.14
CA GLU A 38 -9.28 10.90 -3.56
C GLU A 38 -8.40 11.95 -4.26
N LEU A 39 -8.57 13.23 -3.90
CA LEU A 39 -7.78 14.33 -4.47
C LEU A 39 -6.29 14.23 -4.09
N GLU A 40 -5.99 13.88 -2.85
CA GLU A 40 -4.62 13.70 -2.39
C GLU A 40 -3.99 12.47 -3.05
N LEU A 41 -4.73 11.36 -3.10
CA LEU A 41 -4.28 10.14 -3.77
C LEU A 41 -4.03 10.38 -5.26
N THR A 42 -4.91 11.11 -5.95
CA THR A 42 -4.77 11.43 -7.38
C THR A 42 -3.52 12.26 -7.65
N LYS A 43 -3.20 13.25 -6.81
CA LYS A 43 -1.96 14.04 -6.94
C LYS A 43 -0.71 13.18 -6.82
N ILE A 44 -0.70 12.25 -5.87
CA ILE A 44 0.44 11.34 -5.66
C ILE A 44 0.57 10.38 -6.85
N VAL A 45 -0.55 9.86 -7.35
CA VAL A 45 -0.58 9.02 -8.56
C VAL A 45 -0.02 9.79 -9.77
N ASP A 46 -0.46 11.03 -10.00
CA ASP A 46 0.04 11.87 -11.09
C ASP A 46 1.55 12.13 -10.98
N GLU A 47 2.05 12.35 -9.77
CA GLU A 47 3.48 12.53 -9.54
C GLU A 47 4.27 11.25 -9.84
N VAL A 48 3.78 10.07 -9.42
CA VAL A 48 4.39 8.77 -9.72
C VAL A 48 4.38 8.49 -11.22
N ILE A 49 3.28 8.75 -11.91
CA ILE A 49 3.15 8.62 -13.38
C ILE A 49 4.15 9.55 -14.09
N SER A 50 4.30 10.79 -13.61
CA SER A 50 5.25 11.74 -14.18
C SER A 50 6.72 11.35 -13.92
N GLN A 51 7.01 10.71 -12.79
CA GLN A 51 8.34 10.18 -12.45
C GLN A 51 8.66 8.89 -13.23
N GLU A 52 7.66 8.03 -13.44
CA GLU A 52 7.79 6.69 -14.00
C GLU A 52 7.20 6.58 -15.42
N LYS A 53 7.53 7.53 -16.30
CA LYS A 53 7.01 7.59 -17.68
C LYS A 53 7.23 6.30 -18.48
N LYS A 54 8.35 5.60 -18.24
CA LYS A 54 8.64 4.31 -18.88
C LYS A 54 7.65 3.23 -18.44
N ALA A 55 7.37 3.14 -17.15
CA ALA A 55 6.41 2.18 -16.61
C ALA A 55 4.98 2.50 -17.07
N VAL A 56 4.65 3.77 -17.31
CA VAL A 56 3.35 4.20 -17.86
C VAL A 56 3.18 3.72 -19.30
N GLU A 57 4.19 3.91 -20.15
CA GLU A 57 4.19 3.41 -21.54
C GLU A 57 4.10 1.89 -21.60
N GLU A 58 4.79 1.21 -20.68
CA GLU A 58 4.73 -0.25 -20.58
C GLU A 58 3.39 -0.74 -19.99
N ALA A 59 2.79 -0.01 -19.05
CA ALA A 59 1.49 -0.32 -18.47
C ALA A 59 0.34 -0.28 -19.50
N LYS A 60 0.48 0.49 -20.58
CA LYS A 60 -0.46 0.47 -21.71
C LYS A 60 -0.40 -0.85 -22.50
N LYS A 61 0.76 -1.51 -22.54
CA LYS A 61 0.98 -2.77 -23.27
C LYS A 61 0.80 -3.99 -22.38
N ASN A 62 1.25 -3.87 -21.13
CA ASN A 62 1.34 -4.93 -20.15
C ASN A 62 0.54 -4.57 -18.89
N PRO A 63 -0.59 -5.23 -18.62
CA PRO A 63 -1.39 -4.96 -17.42
C PRO A 63 -0.64 -5.30 -16.12
N GLN A 64 0.41 -6.12 -16.18
CA GLN A 64 1.27 -6.42 -15.02
C GLN A 64 2.02 -5.18 -14.52
N THR A 65 2.39 -4.26 -15.41
CA THR A 65 3.12 -3.03 -15.04
C THR A 65 2.21 -2.04 -14.31
N ILE A 66 0.89 -2.15 -14.45
CA ILE A 66 -0.07 -1.39 -13.64
C ILE A 66 0.11 -1.74 -12.15
N ASN A 67 0.28 -3.02 -11.81
CA ASN A 67 0.51 -3.44 -10.42
C ASN A 67 1.84 -2.91 -9.86
N PHE A 68 2.85 -2.74 -10.71
CA PHE A 68 4.11 -2.09 -10.33
C PHE A 68 3.89 -0.62 -9.97
N LEU A 69 3.12 0.11 -10.77
CA LEU A 69 2.77 1.51 -10.48
C LEU A 69 1.95 1.63 -9.19
N VAL A 70 1.00 0.72 -8.94
CA VAL A 70 0.27 0.64 -7.66
C VAL A 70 1.24 0.48 -6.49
N GLY A 71 2.20 -0.44 -6.59
CA GLY A 71 3.22 -0.66 -5.56
C GLY A 71 4.05 0.61 -5.29
N LYS A 72 4.40 1.37 -6.32
CA LYS A 72 5.12 2.65 -6.18
C LYS A 72 4.28 3.71 -5.44
N VAL A 73 3.00 3.83 -5.77
CA VAL A 73 2.08 4.75 -5.08
C VAL A 73 1.90 4.34 -3.61
N MET A 74 1.72 3.05 -3.33
CA MET A 74 1.60 2.54 -1.97
C MET A 74 2.89 2.76 -1.17
N GLN A 75 4.06 2.60 -1.78
CA GLN A 75 5.34 2.89 -1.14
C GLN A 75 5.46 4.39 -0.81
N LYS A 76 5.08 5.27 -1.73
CA LYS A 76 5.13 6.73 -1.54
C LYS A 76 4.20 7.22 -0.44
N THR A 77 3.04 6.57 -0.31
CA THR A 77 2.05 6.84 0.75
C THR A 77 2.35 6.08 2.04
N LYS A 78 3.46 5.34 2.12
CA LYS A 78 3.86 4.52 3.28
C LYS A 78 2.76 3.51 3.69
N GLY A 79 2.09 2.91 2.71
CA GLY A 79 1.02 1.93 2.93
C GLY A 79 -0.31 2.53 3.39
N LYS A 80 -0.47 3.87 3.31
CA LYS A 80 -1.71 4.55 3.69
C LYS A 80 -2.75 4.63 2.57
N ALA A 81 -2.35 4.38 1.31
CA ALA A 81 -3.28 4.37 0.19
C ALA A 81 -3.98 3.02 0.04
N ASP A 82 -5.26 3.08 -0.34
CA ASP A 82 -6.01 1.88 -0.70
C ASP A 82 -5.50 1.28 -2.03
N PRO A 83 -5.13 -0.01 -2.08
CA PRO A 83 -4.63 -0.65 -3.29
C PRO A 83 -5.67 -0.71 -4.41
N THR A 84 -6.95 -0.88 -4.07
CA THR A 84 -8.06 -1.01 -5.01
C THR A 84 -8.38 0.33 -5.65
N LEU A 85 -8.50 1.40 -4.85
CA LEU A 85 -8.72 2.76 -5.33
C LEU A 85 -7.55 3.23 -6.19
N THR A 86 -6.32 2.99 -5.73
CA THR A 86 -5.10 3.35 -6.48
C THR A 86 -5.09 2.69 -7.86
N LEU A 87 -5.39 1.39 -7.92
CA LEU A 87 -5.47 0.65 -9.18
C LEU A 87 -6.52 1.25 -10.13
N ASN A 88 -7.71 1.57 -9.61
CA ASN A 88 -8.79 2.16 -10.40
C ASN A 88 -8.42 3.55 -10.94
N ILE A 89 -7.78 4.40 -10.12
CA ILE A 89 -7.31 5.73 -10.54
C ILE A 89 -6.26 5.60 -11.64
N ILE A 90 -5.27 4.73 -11.46
CA ILE A 90 -4.23 4.51 -12.48
C ILE A 90 -4.83 4.01 -13.78
N LYS A 91 -5.73 3.01 -13.73
CA LYS A 91 -6.43 2.51 -14.92
C LYS A 91 -7.20 3.61 -15.63
N LYS A 92 -7.96 4.42 -14.89
CA LYS A 92 -8.73 5.55 -15.43
C LYS A 92 -7.82 6.58 -16.12
N LYS A 93 -6.64 6.83 -15.57
CA LYS A 93 -5.62 7.74 -16.15
C LYS A 93 -4.93 7.18 -17.39
N LEU A 94 -4.80 5.86 -17.51
CA LEU A 94 -4.18 5.20 -18.67
C LEU A 94 -5.17 4.93 -19.80
N SER A 95 -6.47 4.77 -19.48
CA SER A 95 -7.54 4.58 -20.46
C SER A 95 -8.06 5.87 -21.07
N SER A 96 -7.71 7.01 -20.49
CA SER A 96 -8.09 8.36 -20.95
C SER A 96 -6.97 9.01 -21.74
#